data_AF-A0A3N7EQY5-F1
#
_entry.id   AF-A0A3N7EQY5-F1
#
_cell.length_a   1.000
_cell.length_b   1.000
_cell.length_c   1.000
_cell.angle_alpha   90.00
_cell.angle_beta   90.00
_cell.angle_gamma   90.00
#
_symmetry.space_group_name_H-M   'P 1'
#
loop_
_entity.id
_entity.type
_entity.pdbx_description
1 polymer ?
#
loop_
_entity_poly.entity_id
_entity_poly.type
_entity_poly.pdbx_seq_one_letter_code
_entity_poly.pdbx_strand_id
1 'polypeptide(L)'
;MTARNTTVKTAIQSTSPDGRYVVRIAPWEARNSHWVSSPEIVDTRTGHGFFKFASESWSADHSAWESDSQVRLTLRKYPGGQPRHTLVVMVDCVAGVAGIEGGASVALEALEAALDKALHAA
;
A
#
# COMPACT_ATOMS: atom_id res chain seq x y z
N MET A 1 -32.26 10.59 -4.74
CA MET A 1 -30.79 10.72 -4.84
C MET A 1 -30.19 9.34 -4.75
N THR A 2 -29.91 8.72 -5.89
CA THR A 2 -29.36 7.36 -5.96
C THR A 2 -27.85 7.45 -5.76
N ALA A 3 -27.33 6.85 -4.69
CA ALA A 3 -25.90 6.64 -4.52
C ALA A 3 -25.40 5.88 -5.75
N ARG A 4 -24.51 6.49 -6.54
CA ARG A 4 -23.82 5.75 -7.58
C ARG A 4 -22.87 4.80 -6.86
N ASN A 5 -23.18 3.51 -6.89
CA ASN A 5 -22.22 2.46 -6.55
C ASN A 5 -21.11 2.53 -7.61
N THR A 6 -20.13 3.39 -7.40
CA THR A 6 -18.91 3.43 -8.20
C THR A 6 -18.09 2.22 -7.78
N THR A 7 -18.22 1.11 -8.49
CA THR A 7 -17.25 0.01 -8.37
C THR A 7 -15.89 0.56 -8.77
N VAL A 8 -15.04 0.85 -7.79
CA VAL A 8 -13.65 1.21 -8.05
C VAL A 8 -12.99 0.02 -8.75
N LYS A 9 -12.49 0.23 -9.97
CA LYS A 9 -11.86 -0.83 -10.74
C LYS A 9 -10.48 -1.13 -10.15
N THR A 10 -10.40 -2.17 -9.32
CA THR A 10 -9.14 -2.67 -8.79
C THR A 10 -8.43 -3.57 -9.81
N ALA A 11 -7.09 -3.51 -9.84
CA ALA A 11 -6.23 -4.41 -10.62
C ALA A 11 -5.23 -5.11 -9.70
N ILE A 12 -4.83 -6.34 -10.03
CA ILE A 12 -3.74 -7.04 -9.33
C ILE A 12 -2.42 -6.45 -9.82
N GLN A 13 -1.59 -5.97 -8.89
CA GLN A 13 -0.24 -5.48 -9.18
C GLN A 13 0.79 -6.60 -9.06
N SER A 14 0.66 -7.45 -8.04
CA SER A 14 1.49 -8.65 -7.84
C SER A 14 0.81 -9.68 -6.95
N THR A 15 1.33 -10.90 -6.98
CA THR A 15 0.84 -12.06 -6.22
C THR A 15 2.02 -12.73 -5.52
N SER A 16 1.84 -13.19 -4.27
CA SER A 16 2.85 -13.97 -3.55
C SER A 16 3.17 -15.27 -4.30
N PRO A 17 4.38 -15.85 -4.14
CA PRO A 17 4.75 -17.07 -4.84
C PRO A 17 3.79 -18.26 -4.59
N ASP A 18 3.25 -18.38 -3.39
CA ASP A 18 2.25 -19.39 -3.02
C ASP A 18 0.80 -19.05 -3.42
N GLY A 19 0.56 -17.85 -3.96
CA GLY A 19 -0.76 -17.36 -4.35
C GLY A 19 -1.67 -16.91 -3.21
N ARG A 20 -1.22 -16.97 -1.96
CA ARG A 20 -2.05 -16.65 -0.79
C ARG A 20 -2.33 -15.17 -0.64
N TYR A 21 -1.39 -14.32 -1.00
CA TYR A 21 -1.54 -12.87 -0.85
C TYR A 21 -1.44 -12.17 -2.19
N VAL A 22 -2.25 -11.14 -2.38
CA VAL A 22 -2.20 -10.27 -3.57
C VAL A 22 -2.08 -8.82 -3.17
N VAL A 23 -1.22 -8.08 -3.86
CA VAL A 23 -1.26 -6.62 -3.86
C VAL A 23 -2.21 -6.21 -4.97
N ARG A 24 -3.29 -5.53 -4.60
CA ARG A 24 -4.19 -4.88 -5.54
C ARG A 24 -3.97 -3.38 -5.50
N ILE A 25 -4.23 -2.73 -6.62
CA ILE A 25 -4.25 -1.28 -6.73
C ILE A 25 -5.62 -0.82 -7.22
N ALA A 26 -6.05 0.32 -6.69
CA ALA A 26 -7.20 1.08 -7.16
C ALA A 26 -6.69 2.39 -7.78
N PRO A 27 -6.46 2.44 -9.11
CA PRO A 27 -6.03 3.67 -9.77
C PRO A 27 -7.14 4.71 -9.77
N TRP A 28 -6.82 5.93 -9.39
CA TRP A 28 -7.70 7.09 -9.55
C TRP A 28 -6.90 8.31 -10.01
N GLU A 29 -7.55 9.18 -10.78
CA GLU A 29 -6.96 10.43 -11.23
C GLU A 29 -7.21 11.51 -10.16
N ALA A 30 -6.12 12.05 -9.60
CA ALA A 30 -6.23 13.04 -8.55
C ALA A 30 -6.43 14.45 -9.10
N ARG A 31 -5.53 14.90 -9.99
CA ARG A 31 -5.63 16.18 -10.70
C ARG A 31 -4.63 16.23 -11.85
N ASN A 32 -5.00 16.85 -12.97
CA ASN A 32 -4.07 17.18 -14.06
C ASN A 32 -3.27 15.96 -14.56
N SER A 33 -3.95 14.83 -14.78
CA SER A 33 -3.33 13.56 -15.17
C SER A 33 -2.32 13.00 -14.17
N HIS A 34 -2.33 13.45 -12.91
CA HIS A 34 -1.61 12.78 -11.82
C HIS A 34 -2.46 11.62 -11.32
N TRP A 35 -1.92 10.41 -11.47
CA TRP A 35 -2.56 9.17 -11.04
C TRP A 35 -2.01 8.71 -9.70
N VAL A 36 -2.89 8.08 -8.92
CA VAL A 36 -2.56 7.43 -7.65
C VAL A 36 -3.05 5.99 -7.72
N SER A 37 -2.12 5.04 -7.55
CA SER A 37 -2.41 3.61 -7.54
C SER A 37 -2.56 3.14 -6.09
N SER A 38 -3.74 3.36 -5.49
CA SER A 38 -3.96 3.09 -4.06
C SER A 38 -3.86 1.61 -3.75
N PRO A 39 -2.88 1.16 -2.93
CA PRO A 39 -2.67 -0.25 -2.70
C PRO A 39 -3.54 -0.81 -1.58
N GLU A 40 -3.90 -2.08 -1.71
CA GLU A 40 -4.38 -2.95 -0.64
C GLU A 40 -3.71 -4.32 -0.76
N ILE A 41 -3.48 -4.98 0.37
CA ILE A 41 -3.04 -6.38 0.42
C ILE A 41 -4.24 -7.23 0.83
N VAL A 42 -4.50 -8.31 0.09
CA VAL A 42 -5.65 -9.20 0.33
C VAL A 42 -5.15 -10.62 0.57
N ASP A 43 -5.66 -11.28 1.61
CA ASP A 43 -5.49 -12.73 1.79
C ASP A 43 -6.54 -13.44 0.93
N THR A 44 -6.11 -14.15 -0.12
CA THR A 44 -6.97 -14.79 -1.13
C THR A 44 -7.78 -15.95 -0.57
N ARG A 45 -7.33 -16.57 0.53
CA ARG A 45 -8.03 -17.68 1.17
C ARG A 45 -9.25 -17.21 1.94
N THR A 46 -9.14 -16.06 2.59
CA THR A 46 -10.26 -15.46 3.36
C THR A 46 -11.08 -14.48 2.52
N GLY A 47 -10.52 -13.95 1.43
CA GLY A 47 -11.11 -12.88 0.63
C GLY A 47 -11.11 -11.52 1.34
N HIS A 48 -10.52 -11.42 2.54
CA HIS A 48 -10.51 -10.20 3.34
C HIS A 48 -9.27 -9.36 3.03
N GLY A 49 -9.47 -8.04 3.02
CA GLY A 49 -8.37 -7.08 3.01
C GLY A 49 -7.52 -7.28 4.25
N PHE A 50 -6.30 -7.74 4.05
CA PHE A 50 -5.32 -7.93 5.10
C PHE A 50 -4.73 -6.59 5.55
N PHE A 51 -4.51 -5.68 4.60
CA PHE A 51 -4.10 -4.31 4.88
C PHE A 51 -4.60 -3.35 3.78
N LYS A 52 -5.09 -2.18 4.19
CA LYS A 52 -5.44 -1.07 3.29
C LYS A 52 -5.17 0.25 4.01
N PHE A 53 -4.64 1.24 3.28
CA PHE A 53 -4.52 2.60 3.80
C PHE A 53 -5.90 3.21 4.06
N ALA A 54 -6.02 3.96 5.17
CA ALA A 54 -7.19 4.76 5.47
C ALA A 54 -7.34 5.91 4.46
N SER A 55 -6.23 6.48 4.00
CA SER A 55 -6.22 7.48 2.93
C SER A 55 -5.91 6.87 1.56
N GLU A 56 -6.69 7.26 0.55
CA GLU A 56 -6.44 6.93 -0.86
C GLU A 56 -5.25 7.69 -1.46
N SER A 57 -4.56 8.53 -0.69
CA SER A 57 -3.43 9.35 -1.13
C SER A 57 -2.14 8.58 -1.42
N TRP A 58 -2.03 7.34 -0.94
CA TRP A 58 -0.82 6.54 -1.11
C TRP A 58 -0.82 5.85 -2.46
N SER A 59 0.25 5.97 -3.22
CA SER A 59 0.45 5.24 -4.48
C SER A 59 1.50 4.17 -4.27
N ALA A 60 1.21 2.93 -4.64
CA ALA A 60 2.22 1.89 -4.81
C ALA A 60 2.77 1.94 -6.23
N ASP A 61 3.98 2.48 -6.36
CA ASP A 61 4.66 2.58 -7.65
C ASP A 61 5.31 1.25 -8.03
N HIS A 62 5.68 0.42 -7.04
CA HIS A 62 6.20 -0.92 -7.24
C HIS A 62 5.84 -1.87 -6.08
N SER A 63 5.70 -3.16 -6.40
CA SER A 63 5.52 -4.24 -5.43
C SER A 63 6.34 -5.47 -5.84
N ALA A 64 7.11 -6.05 -4.92
CA ALA A 64 7.85 -7.29 -5.16
C ALA A 64 7.80 -8.20 -3.93
N TRP A 65 7.49 -9.48 -4.14
CA TRP A 65 7.49 -10.48 -3.09
C TRP A 65 8.90 -11.02 -2.88
N GLU A 66 9.37 -11.00 -1.63
CA GLU A 66 10.65 -11.58 -1.22
C GLU A 66 10.48 -12.99 -0.64
N SER A 67 9.25 -13.35 -0.24
CA SER A 67 8.84 -14.69 0.16
C SER A 67 7.34 -14.87 -0.03
N ASP A 68 6.81 -16.01 0.40
CA ASP A 68 5.36 -16.32 0.40
C ASP A 68 4.52 -15.33 1.22
N SER A 69 5.13 -14.58 2.14
CA SER A 69 4.41 -13.68 3.06
C SER A 69 4.98 -12.28 3.16
N GLN A 70 6.16 -12.03 2.59
CA GLN A 70 6.84 -10.74 2.69
C GLN A 70 6.84 -10.02 1.35
N VAL A 71 6.30 -8.81 1.34
CA VAL A 71 6.23 -7.95 0.16
C VAL A 71 6.90 -6.61 0.42
N ARG A 72 7.83 -6.26 -0.47
CA ARG A 72 8.45 -4.96 -0.55
C ARG A 72 7.56 -4.03 -1.40
N LEU A 73 7.14 -2.92 -0.82
CA LEU A 73 6.39 -1.86 -1.50
C LEU A 73 7.24 -0.60 -1.64
N THR A 74 7.25 -0.01 -2.83
CA THR A 74 7.76 1.34 -3.06
C THR A 74 6.57 2.29 -3.13
N LEU A 75 6.48 3.21 -2.18
CA LEU A 75 5.33 4.08 -1.96
C LEU A 75 5.68 5.55 -2.17
N ARG A 76 4.73 6.30 -2.73
CA ARG A 76 4.72 7.78 -2.68
C ARG A 76 3.39 8.27 -2.13
N LYS A 77 3.35 9.50 -1.60
CA LYS A 77 2.10 10.14 -1.17
C LYS A 77 1.70 11.28 -2.11
N TYR A 78 0.38 11.44 -2.30
CA TYR A 78 -0.25 12.54 -3.03
C TYR A 78 -1.14 13.40 -2.11
N PRO A 79 -1.17 14.74 -2.24
CA PRO A 79 -0.22 15.52 -3.02
C PRO A 79 1.19 15.32 -2.48
N GLY A 80 2.17 15.42 -3.38
CA GLY A 80 3.58 15.38 -2.98
C GLY A 80 3.99 16.68 -2.29
N GLY A 81 5.30 16.87 -2.09
CA GLY A 81 5.89 18.06 -1.47
C GLY A 81 6.49 17.80 -0.09
N GLN A 82 6.43 16.56 0.39
CA GLN A 82 7.16 16.12 1.57
C GLN A 82 8.67 16.04 1.26
N PRO A 83 9.55 16.24 2.26
CA PRO A 83 11.01 16.14 2.08
C PRO A 83 11.48 14.84 1.45
N ARG A 84 10.88 13.71 1.82
CA ARG A 84 11.11 12.41 1.18
C ARG A 84 10.00 12.12 0.17
N HIS A 85 10.39 11.90 -1.08
CA HIS A 85 9.44 11.66 -2.18
C HIS A 85 8.96 10.21 -2.26
N THR A 86 9.75 9.27 -1.75
CA THR A 86 9.51 7.84 -1.85
C THR A 86 9.90 7.16 -0.54
N LEU A 87 9.10 6.19 -0.12
CA LEU A 87 9.37 5.31 1.00
C LEU A 87 9.37 3.87 0.53
N VAL A 88 10.25 3.06 1.10
CA VAL A 88 10.28 1.62 0.91
C VAL A 88 9.82 0.97 2.20
N VAL A 89 8.88 0.05 2.08
CA VAL A 89 8.33 -0.69 3.22
C VAL A 89 8.39 -2.17 2.94
N MET A 90 8.76 -2.96 3.94
CA MET A 90 8.61 -4.40 3.95
C MET A 90 7.39 -4.76 4.77
N VAL A 91 6.38 -5.39 4.17
CA VAL A 91 5.20 -5.88 4.88
C VAL A 91 5.35 -7.39 5.10
N ASP A 92 5.23 -7.84 6.34
CA ASP A 92 5.12 -9.25 6.69
C ASP A 92 3.66 -9.60 6.98
N CYS A 93 3.06 -10.36 6.07
CA CYS A 93 1.64 -10.70 6.13
C CYS A 93 1.31 -11.80 7.14
N VAL A 94 2.31 -12.52 7.65
CA VAL A 94 2.09 -13.53 8.69
C VAL A 94 2.24 -12.89 10.07
N ALA A 95 3.27 -12.06 10.25
CA ALA A 95 3.52 -11.37 11.51
C ALA A 95 2.58 -10.17 11.74
N GLY A 96 1.93 -9.65 10.70
CA GLY A 96 1.02 -8.50 10.83
C GLY A 96 1.74 -7.19 11.12
N VAL A 97 2.98 -7.07 10.63
CA VAL A 97 3.85 -5.93 10.86
C VAL A 97 4.47 -5.44 9.56
N ALA A 98 5.01 -4.22 9.60
CA ALA A 98 5.78 -3.67 8.50
C ALA A 98 6.97 -2.85 8.99
N GLY A 99 8.09 -2.95 8.29
CA GLY A 99 9.29 -2.15 8.51
C GLY A 99 9.45 -1.11 7.41
N ILE A 100 9.66 0.15 7.79
CA ILE A 100 10.13 1.20 6.88
C ILE A 100 11.65 1.04 6.77
N GLU A 101 12.21 1.15 5.57
CA GLU A 101 13.66 1.02 5.35
C GLU A 101 14.46 1.91 6.33
N GLY A 102 15.37 1.28 7.10
CA GLY A 102 16.18 1.94 8.13
C GLY A 102 15.46 2.26 9.45
N GLY A 103 14.19 1.87 9.61
CA GLY A 103 13.37 2.07 10.80
C GLY A 103 13.02 0.78 11.55
N ALA A 104 12.34 0.94 12.69
CA ALA A 104 11.79 -0.17 13.44
C ALA A 104 10.52 -0.75 12.77
N SER A 105 10.24 -2.02 13.03
CA SER A 105 8.98 -2.65 12.61
C SER A 105 7.82 -2.12 13.45
N VAL A 106 6.68 -1.86 12.81
CA VAL A 106 5.43 -1.40 13.43
C VAL A 106 4.28 -2.33 13.06
N ALA A 107 3.25 -2.40 13.90
CA ALA A 107 2.01 -3.09 13.55
C ALA A 107 1.36 -2.43 12.31
N LEU A 108 0.68 -3.22 11.48
CA LEU A 108 0.10 -2.72 10.22
C LEU A 108 -0.93 -1.61 10.43
N GLU A 109 -1.70 -1.67 11.51
CA GLU A 109 -2.62 -0.60 11.92
C GLU A 109 -1.92 0.75 12.19
N ALA A 110 -0.64 0.73 12.57
CA ALA A 110 0.18 1.91 12.81
C ALA A 110 1.03 2.31 11.60
N LEU A 111 1.05 1.51 10.53
CA LEU A 111 1.93 1.71 9.37
C LEU A 111 1.69 3.06 8.71
N GLU A 112 0.44 3.45 8.47
CA GLU A 112 0.15 4.72 7.78
C GLU A 112 0.69 5.92 8.55
N ALA A 113 0.47 5.96 9.87
CA ALA A 113 0.99 7.03 10.72
C ALA A 113 2.53 7.02 10.76
N ALA A 114 3.16 5.85 10.77
CA ALA A 114 4.61 5.72 10.72
C ALA A 114 5.19 6.24 9.40
N LEU A 115 4.55 5.94 8.27
CA LEU A 115 4.95 6.44 6.95
C LEU A 115 4.77 7.95 6.85
N ASP A 116 3.67 8.49 7.38
CA ASP A 116 3.46 9.94 7.43
C ASP A 116 4.55 10.67 8.19
N LYS A 117 4.99 10.12 9.32
CA LYS A 117 6.15 10.64 10.06
C LYS A 117 7.43 10.51 9.24
N ALA A 118 7.65 9.35 8.60
CA ALA A 118 8.85 9.09 7.81
C ALA A 118 9.00 10.02 6.60
N LEU A 119 7.89 10.44 5.97
CA LEU A 119 7.92 11.42 4.87
C LEU A 119 8.56 12.76 5.28
N HIS A 120 8.51 13.11 6.57
CA HIS A 120 8.99 14.38 7.12
C HIS A 120 10.30 14.25 7.91
N ALA A 121 10.82 13.04 8.07
CA ALA A 121 12.13 12.83 8.67
C ALA A 121 13.21 13.19 7.63
N ALA A 122 14.07 14.17 7.96
CA ALA A 122 15.23 14.54 7.15
C ALA A 122 16.26 13.40 7.14
#